data_AF-A0A7X7SBV3-F1
#
_entry.id   AF-A0A7X7SBV3-F1
#
_cell.length_a   1.000
_cell.length_b   1.000
_cell.length_c   1.000
_cell.angle_alpha   90.00
_cell.angle_beta   90.00
_cell.angle_gamma   90.00
#
_symmetry.space_group_name_H-M   'P 1'
#
loop_
_entity.id
_entity.type
_entity.pdbx_description
1 polymer ?
#
loop_
_entity_poly.entity_id
_entity_poly.type
_entity_poly.pdbx_seq_one_letter_code
_entity_poly.pdbx_strand_id
1 'polypeptide(L)'
;MWGLWLAVPGAERSRADYWISAHRDQLDFQIDIPSDTTDYHLVQSAPSVSNWGITGLVLGVQGTQTWTSGDVLSRQNMQFYRVFSRDVMHPLDSDGDGIDDVYELRRPLLLNPLAPDDADADGDGDGLSNREEYQLGSDPEAEDSDLDGVTDGAEVHEHGTDPLRADTDGDGLPDGWEIGNGFDPLSDGGATYGLVAHWTFDEGSGAVAANTVSTNWPGLLRNMGEGNWVAGRNGGALEFDGLSEYVGVDQT
;
A
#
# COMPACT_ATOMS: atom_id res chain seq x y z
N MET A 1 -21.20 6.86 53.32
CA MET A 1 -22.53 7.14 52.72
C MET A 1 -22.43 8.52 52.09
N TRP A 2 -22.45 8.75 50.78
CA TRP A 2 -22.85 7.97 49.61
C TRP A 2 -21.96 8.38 48.42
N GLY A 3 -21.74 7.47 47.47
CA GLY A 3 -21.11 7.74 46.17
C GLY A 3 -21.45 6.56 45.27
N LEU A 4 -22.58 6.69 44.57
CA LEU A 4 -23.19 5.68 43.73
C LEU A 4 -22.25 5.37 42.56
N TRP A 5 -21.66 4.18 42.57
CA TRP A 5 -21.08 3.57 41.38
C TRP A 5 -22.23 3.16 40.48
N LEU A 6 -22.53 3.95 39.45
CA LEU A 6 -23.45 3.51 38.41
C LEU A 6 -22.63 2.84 37.30
N ALA A 7 -22.10 1.65 37.58
CA ALA A 7 -22.10 0.63 36.54
C ALA A 7 -23.59 0.30 36.36
N VAL A 8 -24.17 0.54 35.19
CA VAL A 8 -25.48 -0.03 34.84
C VAL A 8 -25.18 -1.40 34.23
N PRO A 9 -25.29 -2.52 34.97
CA PRO A 9 -25.15 -3.84 34.38
C PRO A 9 -26.52 -4.18 33.79
N GLY A 10 -26.70 -3.99 32.49
CA GLY A 10 -28.04 -4.13 31.92
C GLY A 10 -28.18 -3.87 30.44
N ALA A 11 -27.21 -4.27 29.62
CA ALA A 11 -27.45 -4.62 28.22
C ALA A 11 -26.43 -5.70 27.83
N GLU A 12 -26.79 -6.55 26.89
CA GLU A 12 -26.27 -7.90 26.65
C GLU A 12 -24.73 -8.01 26.58
N ARG A 13 -24.22 -9.12 27.14
CA ARG A 13 -22.79 -9.50 27.18
C ARG A 13 -22.23 -9.87 25.79
N SER A 14 -22.31 -8.98 24.81
CA SER A 14 -21.66 -9.20 23.51
C SER A 14 -20.74 -8.07 23.05
N ARG A 15 -20.82 -6.86 23.61
CA ARG A 15 -19.89 -5.73 23.40
C ARG A 15 -20.12 -4.72 24.54
N ALA A 16 -19.12 -4.45 25.37
CA ALA A 16 -19.34 -3.77 26.65
C ALA A 16 -19.14 -2.24 26.52
N ASP A 17 -20.25 -1.50 26.54
CA ASP A 17 -20.25 -0.05 26.76
C ASP A 17 -20.19 0.23 28.27
N TYR A 18 -19.15 0.92 28.73
CA TYR A 18 -18.98 1.25 30.16
C TYR A 18 -19.24 2.73 30.42
N TRP A 19 -20.11 3.02 31.40
CA TRP A 19 -20.37 4.36 31.91
C TRP A 19 -19.58 4.58 33.20
N ILE A 20 -18.75 5.62 33.26
CA ILE A 20 -17.95 5.94 34.45
C ILE A 20 -18.11 7.43 34.77
N SER A 21 -18.76 7.74 35.90
CA SER A 21 -18.79 9.09 36.46
C SER A 21 -17.72 9.21 37.55
N ALA A 22 -16.70 10.05 37.35
CA ALA A 22 -15.67 10.29 38.35
C ALA A 22 -15.96 11.55 39.18
N HIS A 23 -15.82 11.47 40.51
CA HIS A 23 -15.81 12.66 41.36
C HIS A 23 -14.86 12.49 42.57
N ARG A 24 -13.85 13.38 42.60
CA ARG A 24 -12.98 13.84 43.69
C ARG A 24 -11.84 12.97 44.25
N ASP A 25 -10.69 13.64 44.30
CA ASP A 25 -9.58 13.58 45.27
C ASP A 25 -8.43 12.56 45.02
N GLN A 26 -8.46 11.81 43.91
CA GLN A 26 -7.24 11.21 43.33
C GLN A 26 -7.19 11.58 41.84
N LEU A 27 -6.08 12.17 41.41
CA LEU A 27 -5.90 12.82 40.11
C LEU A 27 -5.99 11.89 38.89
N ASP A 28 -6.16 10.58 39.13
CA ASP A 28 -6.20 9.56 38.09
C ASP A 28 -7.35 8.60 38.43
N PHE A 29 -8.39 8.55 37.60
CA PHE A 29 -9.26 7.38 37.57
C PHE A 29 -8.58 6.35 36.64
N GLN A 30 -8.61 5.07 36.97
CA GLN A 30 -8.11 4.02 36.09
C GLN A 30 -9.32 3.29 35.49
N ILE A 31 -9.31 3.13 34.16
CA ILE A 31 -10.30 2.32 33.46
C ILE A 31 -9.59 1.06 33.00
N ASP A 32 -9.90 -0.07 33.61
CA ASP A 32 -9.38 -1.36 33.15
C ASP A 32 -10.09 -1.74 31.85
N ILE A 33 -9.37 -1.65 30.75
CA ILE A 33 -9.85 -2.10 29.44
C ILE A 33 -9.62 -3.60 29.34
N PRO A 34 -10.66 -4.42 29.06
CA PRO A 34 -10.48 -5.85 28.86
C PRO A 34 -9.50 -6.12 27.71
N SER A 35 -8.62 -7.10 27.89
CA SER A 35 -7.76 -7.56 26.81
C SER A 35 -8.60 -8.26 25.73
N ASP A 36 -8.91 -7.55 24.65
CA ASP A 36 -9.63 -8.07 23.50
C ASP A 36 -8.95 -7.59 22.22
N THR A 37 -8.34 -8.50 21.48
CA THR A 37 -7.63 -8.18 20.23
C THR A 37 -8.57 -7.95 19.05
N THR A 38 -9.88 -8.15 19.24
CA THR A 38 -10.90 -7.94 18.20
C THR A 38 -11.51 -6.54 18.24
N ASP A 39 -11.27 -5.80 19.32
CA ASP A 39 -11.82 -4.45 19.50
C ASP A 39 -10.70 -3.42 19.75
N TYR A 40 -10.99 -2.17 19.42
CA TYR A 40 -10.30 -0.98 19.91
C TYR A 40 -11.28 -0.11 20.69
N HIS A 41 -10.75 0.74 21.58
CA HIS A 41 -11.55 1.48 22.53
C HIS A 41 -11.43 2.98 22.32
N LEU A 42 -12.58 3.65 22.27
CA LEU A 42 -12.67 5.10 22.19
C LEU A 42 -13.04 5.66 23.55
N VAL A 43 -12.20 6.54 24.09
CA VAL A 43 -12.43 7.26 25.33
C VAL A 43 -12.98 8.63 24.98
N GLN A 44 -14.16 8.94 25.51
CA GLN A 44 -14.79 10.25 25.33
C GLN A 44 -14.97 10.96 26.66
N SER A 45 -14.85 12.28 26.62
CA SER A 45 -15.07 13.13 27.78
C SER A 45 -16.03 14.28 27.47
N ALA A 46 -16.74 14.75 28.50
CA ALA A 46 -17.70 15.84 28.38
C ALA A 46 -17.80 16.68 29.67
N PRO A 47 -17.89 18.02 29.59
CA PRO A 47 -18.15 18.87 30.76
C PRO A 47 -19.62 18.80 31.23
N SER A 48 -20.49 18.18 30.43
CA SER A 48 -21.90 17.92 30.74
C SER A 48 -22.39 16.73 29.92
N VAL A 49 -23.51 16.10 30.29
CA VAL A 49 -24.03 14.90 29.58
C VAL A 49 -24.44 15.13 28.11
N SER A 50 -24.37 16.38 27.61
CA SER A 50 -24.86 16.79 26.29
C SER A 50 -23.79 17.23 25.29
N ASN A 51 -22.50 17.07 25.56
CA ASN A 51 -21.44 17.47 24.62
C ASN A 51 -20.16 16.62 24.77
N TRP A 52 -20.08 15.51 24.03
CA TRP A 52 -19.01 14.51 24.14
C TRP A 52 -17.97 14.69 23.03
N GLY A 53 -16.70 14.76 23.40
CA GLY A 53 -15.57 14.71 22.47
C GLY A 53 -14.72 13.46 22.70
N ILE A 54 -14.07 12.96 21.66
CA ILE A 54 -13.05 11.90 21.79
C ILE A 54 -11.80 12.53 22.38
N THR A 55 -11.22 11.86 23.36
CA THR A 55 -10.05 12.32 24.10
C THR A 55 -8.90 11.31 24.08
N GLY A 56 -9.16 10.10 23.60
CA GLY A 56 -8.13 9.09 23.41
C GLY A 56 -8.68 7.84 22.74
N LEU A 57 -7.79 7.14 22.04
CA LEU A 57 -8.05 5.84 21.44
C LEU A 57 -6.97 4.86 21.88
N VAL A 58 -7.32 3.58 21.95
CA VAL A 58 -6.36 2.53 22.33
C VAL A 58 -6.76 1.20 21.71
N LEU A 59 -5.80 0.51 21.09
CA LEU A 59 -5.97 -0.86 20.63
C LEU A 59 -6.13 -1.80 21.83
N GLY A 60 -7.04 -2.77 21.72
CA GLY A 60 -7.17 -3.84 22.69
C GLY A 60 -5.95 -4.76 22.65
N VAL A 61 -4.91 -4.42 23.39
CA VAL A 61 -3.73 -5.26 23.61
C VAL A 61 -3.90 -6.12 24.86
N GLN A 62 -3.02 -7.13 25.02
CA GLN A 62 -3.04 -7.99 26.20
C GLN A 62 -2.56 -7.21 27.44
N GLY A 63 -3.48 -6.70 28.27
CA GLY A 63 -3.13 -6.08 29.56
C GLY A 63 -4.12 -5.01 30.04
N THR A 64 -3.91 -4.50 31.25
CA THR A 64 -4.64 -3.35 31.79
C THR A 64 -4.08 -2.05 31.22
N GLN A 65 -4.88 -1.34 30.44
CA GLN A 65 -4.57 0.03 30.03
C GLN A 65 -5.02 1.00 31.13
N THR A 66 -4.23 2.04 31.43
CA THR A 66 -4.59 3.10 32.38
C THR A 66 -4.70 4.42 31.64
N TRP A 67 -5.80 5.12 31.82
CA TRP A 67 -6.04 6.43 31.20
C TRP A 67 -6.16 7.50 32.28
N THR A 68 -5.30 8.51 32.25
CA THR A 68 -5.33 9.61 33.24
C THR A 68 -6.08 10.80 32.67
N SER A 69 -6.85 11.48 33.52
CA SER A 69 -7.81 12.50 33.10
C SER A 69 -7.21 13.74 32.45
N GLY A 70 -5.89 13.93 32.53
CA GLY A 70 -5.17 15.13 32.10
C GLY A 70 -5.50 16.42 32.89
N ASP A 71 -6.67 16.47 33.53
CA ASP A 71 -7.28 17.65 34.12
C ASP A 71 -7.24 17.65 35.67
N VAL A 72 -7.10 18.86 36.25
CA VAL A 72 -7.32 19.07 37.68
C VAL A 72 -8.82 19.15 37.96
N LEU A 73 -9.44 17.99 38.21
CA LEU A 73 -10.88 17.90 38.52
C LEU A 73 -11.22 18.69 39.80
N SER A 74 -12.10 19.70 39.69
CA SER A 74 -12.53 20.54 40.82
C SER A 74 -14.03 20.41 41.06
N ARG A 75 -14.52 20.84 42.24
CA ARG A 75 -15.96 20.84 42.56
C ARG A 75 -16.81 21.72 41.63
N GLN A 76 -16.20 22.57 40.82
CA GLN A 76 -16.87 23.43 39.85
C GLN A 76 -16.70 22.94 38.40
N ASN A 77 -15.90 21.89 38.17
CA ASN A 77 -15.61 21.32 36.84
C ASN A 77 -15.85 19.80 36.91
N MET A 78 -17.09 19.38 36.74
CA MET A 78 -17.42 17.96 36.58
C MET A 78 -17.09 17.55 35.15
N GLN A 79 -16.32 16.47 34.99
CA GLN A 79 -16.07 15.85 33.70
C GLN A 79 -16.68 14.44 33.72
N PHE A 80 -17.44 14.11 32.68
CA PHE A 80 -18.00 12.78 32.45
C PHE A 80 -17.12 12.04 31.47
N TYR A 81 -16.93 10.74 31.69
CA TYR A 81 -16.18 9.88 30.77
C TYR A 81 -17.04 8.69 30.34
N ARG A 82 -16.87 8.27 29.09
CA ARG A 82 -17.48 7.04 28.57
C ARG A 82 -16.50 6.34 27.65
N VAL A 83 -16.54 5.01 27.66
CA VAL A 83 -15.70 4.19 26.80
C VAL A 83 -16.57 3.29 25.95
N PHE A 84 -16.32 3.32 24.64
CA PHE A 84 -16.95 2.43 23.67
C PHE A 84 -15.93 1.44 23.15
N SER A 85 -16.37 0.23 22.84
CA SER A 85 -15.60 -0.68 21.99
C SER A 85 -16.09 -0.63 20.55
N ARG A 86 -15.15 -0.80 19.63
CA ARG A 86 -15.38 -0.88 18.18
C ARG A 86 -14.58 -2.03 17.62
N ASP A 87 -15.17 -2.70 16.66
CA ASP A 87 -14.56 -3.84 15.99
C ASP A 87 -13.39 -3.35 15.13
N VAL A 88 -12.22 -3.98 15.26
CA VAL A 88 -11.05 -3.63 14.44
C VAL A 88 -11.27 -3.90 12.94
N MET A 89 -12.27 -4.71 12.57
CA MET A 89 -12.65 -4.98 11.18
C MET A 89 -13.59 -3.92 10.59
N HIS A 90 -14.10 -3.01 11.41
CA HIS A 90 -14.92 -1.87 10.97
C HIS A 90 -14.41 -0.60 11.65
N PRO A 91 -13.16 -0.20 11.37
CA PRO A 91 -12.56 0.96 12.01
C PRO A 91 -13.30 2.23 11.60
N LEU A 92 -13.32 3.20 12.52
CA LEU A 92 -13.74 4.57 12.23
C LEU A 92 -12.52 5.38 11.78
N ASP A 93 -12.79 6.59 11.33
CA ASP A 93 -11.81 7.64 11.05
C ASP A 93 -12.24 8.82 11.94
N SER A 94 -11.57 8.98 13.09
CA SER A 94 -12.06 9.82 14.18
C SER A 94 -11.84 11.32 13.95
N ASP A 95 -10.79 11.70 13.25
CA ASP A 95 -10.50 13.09 12.88
C ASP A 95 -10.85 13.44 11.43
N GLY A 96 -11.20 12.44 10.62
CA GLY A 96 -11.79 12.61 9.29
C GLY A 96 -10.75 12.89 8.21
N ASP A 97 -9.50 12.46 8.41
CA ASP A 97 -8.41 12.74 7.49
C ASP A 97 -8.29 11.73 6.33
N GLY A 98 -9.02 10.63 6.41
CA GLY A 98 -9.06 9.56 5.41
C GLY A 98 -8.21 8.34 5.73
N ILE A 99 -7.54 8.30 6.90
CA ILE A 99 -6.89 7.12 7.45
C ILE A 99 -7.76 6.59 8.61
N ASP A 100 -7.84 5.27 8.76
CA ASP A 100 -8.66 4.67 9.82
C ASP A 100 -7.93 4.58 11.17
N ASP A 101 -8.68 4.73 12.26
CA ASP A 101 -8.17 4.75 13.64
C ASP A 101 -7.26 3.55 13.95
N VAL A 102 -7.58 2.37 13.40
CA VAL A 102 -6.86 1.12 13.69
C VAL A 102 -5.53 1.10 12.97
N TYR A 103 -5.46 1.64 11.74
CA TYR A 103 -4.21 1.81 11.01
C TYR A 103 -3.27 2.75 11.75
N GLU A 104 -3.77 3.90 12.19
CA GLU A 104 -2.97 4.91 12.89
C GLU A 104 -2.49 4.41 14.26
N LEU A 105 -3.37 3.75 15.01
CA LEU A 105 -2.99 3.16 16.31
C LEU A 105 -1.91 2.07 16.20
N ARG A 106 -1.75 1.44 15.02
CA ARG A 106 -0.66 0.48 14.76
C ARG A 106 0.66 1.17 14.45
N ARG A 107 0.64 2.45 14.04
CA ARG A 107 1.80 3.28 13.72
C ARG A 107 1.88 4.54 14.59
N PRO A 108 1.85 4.43 15.93
CA PRO A 108 1.68 5.56 16.84
C PRO A 108 2.88 6.52 16.91
N LEU A 109 3.99 6.19 16.23
CA LEU A 109 5.15 7.09 16.12
C LEU A 109 5.04 8.04 14.92
N LEU A 110 4.20 7.68 13.95
CA LEU A 110 3.99 8.41 12.71
C LEU A 110 2.60 9.06 12.66
N LEU A 111 1.57 8.29 13.02
CA LEU A 111 0.17 8.65 12.88
C LEU A 111 -0.55 8.76 14.22
N ASN A 112 -1.58 9.59 14.27
CA ASN A 112 -2.37 9.88 15.45
C ASN A 112 -3.85 10.10 15.09
N PRO A 113 -4.76 9.23 15.57
CA PRO A 113 -6.19 9.19 15.21
C PRO A 113 -7.04 10.37 15.70
N LEU A 114 -6.40 11.45 16.13
CA LEU A 114 -7.04 12.67 16.60
C LEU A 114 -6.33 13.93 16.07
N ALA A 115 -5.42 13.79 15.11
CA ALA A 115 -4.59 14.86 14.59
C ALA A 115 -4.51 14.81 13.05
N PRO A 116 -5.51 15.38 12.33
CA PRO A 116 -5.72 15.14 10.90
C PRO A 116 -4.64 15.69 9.96
N ASP A 117 -3.66 16.42 10.50
CA ASP A 117 -2.59 17.05 9.73
C ASP A 117 -1.46 16.04 9.39
N ASP A 118 -1.35 14.92 10.11
CA ASP A 118 -0.30 13.93 9.87
C ASP A 118 -0.59 13.01 8.66
N ALA A 119 -1.85 12.81 8.28
CA ALA A 119 -2.22 12.16 7.02
C ALA A 119 -1.66 12.87 5.77
N ASP A 120 -1.46 14.19 5.83
CA ASP A 120 -0.88 15.00 4.75
C ASP A 120 0.66 15.06 4.82
N ALA A 121 1.28 14.52 5.87
CA ALA A 121 2.72 14.46 6.00
C ALA A 121 3.30 13.31 5.16
N ASP A 122 4.58 13.44 4.81
CA ASP A 122 5.38 12.45 4.08
C ASP A 122 6.34 11.83 5.11
N GLY A 123 6.02 10.60 5.54
CA GLY A 123 6.57 9.97 6.73
C GLY A 123 8.02 9.53 6.57
N ASP A 124 8.35 9.00 5.41
CA ASP A 124 9.67 8.49 5.05
C ASP A 124 10.43 9.41 4.08
N GLY A 125 9.75 10.35 3.42
CA GLY A 125 10.36 11.36 2.56
C GLY A 125 10.46 10.95 1.10
N ASP A 126 9.66 9.99 0.64
CA ASP A 126 9.73 9.42 -0.69
C ASP A 126 8.90 10.18 -1.76
N GLY A 127 8.06 11.12 -1.29
CA GLY A 127 7.20 11.96 -2.11
C GLY A 127 5.71 11.58 -2.14
N LEU A 128 5.28 10.55 -1.41
CA LEU A 128 3.87 10.27 -1.10
C LEU A 128 3.51 10.77 0.30
N SER A 129 2.26 11.20 0.48
CA SER A 129 1.73 11.43 1.83
C SER A 129 1.33 10.11 2.48
N ASN A 130 1.37 10.06 3.81
CA ASN A 130 0.95 8.90 4.61
C ASN A 130 -0.43 8.36 4.21
N ARG A 131 -1.35 9.27 3.81
CA ARG A 131 -2.68 8.90 3.32
C ARG A 131 -2.67 8.32 1.91
N GLU A 132 -1.84 8.83 1.01
CA GLU A 132 -1.68 8.27 -0.33
C GLU A 132 -1.17 6.83 -0.23
N GLU A 133 -0.18 6.61 0.62
CA GLU A 133 0.38 5.29 0.88
C GLU A 133 -0.64 4.35 1.52
N TYR A 134 -1.40 4.83 2.51
CA TYR A 134 -2.53 4.07 3.06
C TYR A 134 -3.54 3.64 1.99
N GLN A 135 -3.82 4.49 1.00
CA GLN A 135 -4.74 4.20 -0.10
C GLN A 135 -4.17 3.23 -1.13
N LEU A 136 -2.86 3.29 -1.37
CA LEU A 136 -2.13 2.38 -2.26
C LEU A 136 -1.85 1.02 -1.60
N GLY A 137 -1.75 1.01 -0.27
CA GLY A 137 -1.34 -0.14 0.53
C GLY A 137 0.16 -0.25 0.73
N SER A 138 0.96 0.73 0.28
CA SER A 138 2.38 0.86 0.57
C SER A 138 2.62 1.26 2.04
N ASP A 139 3.88 1.20 2.49
CA ASP A 139 4.23 1.40 3.90
C ASP A 139 4.80 2.81 4.16
N PRO A 140 4.08 3.70 4.88
CA PRO A 140 4.48 5.09 5.13
C PRO A 140 5.68 5.29 6.07
N GLU A 141 6.40 4.22 6.33
CA GLU A 141 7.64 4.19 7.09
C GLU A 141 8.81 3.64 6.24
N ALA A 142 8.61 3.38 4.95
CA ALA A 142 9.58 2.73 4.08
C ALA A 142 9.53 3.28 2.64
N GLU A 143 10.58 4.02 2.26
CA GLU A 143 10.65 4.73 0.96
C GLU A 143 10.48 3.82 -0.28
N ASP A 144 10.59 2.50 -0.14
CA ASP A 144 10.53 1.47 -1.20
C ASP A 144 9.89 0.22 -0.57
N SER A 145 8.61 0.01 -0.85
CA SER A 145 7.76 -0.99 -0.17
C SER A 145 8.00 -2.42 -0.67
N ASP A 146 8.39 -2.60 -1.94
CA ASP A 146 8.59 -3.92 -2.55
C ASP A 146 10.07 -4.31 -2.75
N LEU A 147 10.97 -3.37 -2.48
CA LEU A 147 12.42 -3.52 -2.43
C LEU A 147 13.07 -3.80 -3.79
N ASP A 148 12.54 -3.22 -4.85
CA ASP A 148 13.08 -3.35 -6.20
C ASP A 148 14.13 -2.27 -6.55
N GLY A 149 14.24 -1.23 -5.73
CA GLY A 149 15.18 -0.13 -5.86
C GLY A 149 14.61 1.16 -6.45
N VAL A 150 13.30 1.26 -6.66
CA VAL A 150 12.58 2.51 -6.94
C VAL A 150 11.77 2.90 -5.71
N THR A 151 11.63 4.20 -5.44
CA THR A 151 10.82 4.64 -4.30
C THR A 151 9.34 4.66 -4.65
N ASP A 152 8.44 4.38 -3.71
CA ASP A 152 7.00 4.26 -3.98
C ASP A 152 6.45 5.53 -4.66
N GLY A 153 6.90 6.70 -4.21
CA GLY A 153 6.56 7.98 -4.82
C GLY A 153 7.08 8.19 -6.23
N ALA A 154 8.25 7.64 -6.58
CA ALA A 154 8.77 7.69 -7.95
C ALA A 154 8.02 6.70 -8.85
N GLU A 155 7.69 5.52 -8.33
CA GLU A 155 6.86 4.54 -9.03
C GLU A 155 5.50 5.13 -9.42
N VAL A 156 4.80 5.74 -8.46
CA VAL A 156 3.46 6.30 -8.69
C VAL A 156 3.50 7.56 -9.56
N HIS A 157 4.44 8.47 -9.33
CA HIS A 157 4.42 9.79 -9.98
C HIS A 157 5.24 9.88 -11.28
N GLU A 158 6.26 9.04 -11.45
CA GLU A 158 7.18 9.12 -12.58
C GLU A 158 7.08 7.93 -13.54
N HIS A 159 6.96 6.71 -13.00
CA HIS A 159 7.07 5.48 -13.80
C HIS A 159 5.73 4.79 -14.10
N GLY A 160 4.71 5.00 -13.26
CA GLY A 160 3.41 4.35 -13.37
C GLY A 160 3.42 2.86 -13.01
N THR A 161 4.43 2.41 -12.25
CA THR A 161 4.57 1.05 -11.72
C THR A 161 3.77 0.87 -10.43
N ASP A 162 3.63 -0.37 -9.96
CA ASP A 162 2.89 -0.72 -8.74
C ASP A 162 3.87 -0.87 -7.56
N PRO A 163 3.83 0.03 -6.55
CA PRO A 163 4.81 0.05 -5.45
C PRO A 163 4.76 -1.16 -4.50
N LEU A 164 3.83 -2.08 -4.74
CA LEU A 164 3.72 -3.34 -4.01
C LEU A 164 4.21 -4.54 -4.83
N ARG A 165 4.81 -4.29 -5.99
CA ARG A 165 5.11 -5.32 -6.97
C ARG A 165 6.39 -4.96 -7.74
N ALA A 166 7.49 -5.53 -7.25
CA ALA A 166 8.84 -5.36 -7.74
C ALA A 166 9.10 -5.70 -9.23
N ASP A 167 8.09 -6.13 -9.99
CA ASP A 167 8.11 -6.49 -11.41
C ASP A 167 6.65 -6.31 -11.88
N THR A 168 6.29 -5.08 -12.23
CA THR A 168 4.91 -4.64 -12.46
C THR A 168 4.27 -5.42 -13.61
N ASP A 169 4.98 -5.59 -14.72
CA ASP A 169 4.44 -6.27 -15.90
C ASP A 169 4.52 -7.80 -15.84
N GLY A 170 5.37 -8.36 -14.97
CA GLY A 170 5.51 -9.79 -14.73
C GLY A 170 6.36 -10.54 -15.76
N ASP A 171 7.29 -9.87 -16.44
CA ASP A 171 8.21 -10.51 -17.40
C ASP A 171 9.42 -11.20 -16.74
N GLY A 172 9.63 -10.94 -15.44
CA GLY A 172 10.70 -11.49 -14.62
C GLY A 172 11.89 -10.55 -14.42
N LEU A 173 11.83 -9.32 -14.93
CA LEU A 173 12.78 -8.24 -14.66
C LEU A 173 12.17 -7.26 -13.63
N PRO A 174 12.93 -6.84 -12.61
CA PRO A 174 12.42 -5.85 -11.68
C PRO A 174 12.30 -4.45 -12.28
N ASP A 175 11.30 -3.67 -11.88
CA ASP A 175 11.02 -2.35 -12.47
C ASP A 175 12.24 -1.42 -12.30
N GLY A 176 12.84 -1.40 -11.10
CA GLY A 176 14.06 -0.66 -10.81
C GLY A 176 15.26 -1.08 -11.65
N TRP A 177 15.37 -2.36 -12.02
CA TRP A 177 16.40 -2.81 -12.95
C TRP A 177 16.13 -2.29 -14.36
N GLU A 178 14.88 -2.35 -14.82
CA GLU A 178 14.48 -1.90 -16.15
C GLU A 178 14.67 -0.40 -16.33
N ILE A 179 14.20 0.40 -15.38
CA ILE A 179 14.39 1.86 -15.34
C ILE A 179 15.88 2.18 -15.35
N GLY A 180 16.67 1.51 -14.51
CA GLY A 180 18.13 1.70 -14.45
C GLY A 180 18.87 1.35 -15.75
N ASN A 181 18.29 0.52 -16.61
CA ASN A 181 18.86 0.10 -17.89
C ASN A 181 18.14 0.71 -19.12
N GLY A 182 17.12 1.55 -18.92
CA GLY A 182 16.38 2.24 -19.99
C GLY A 182 15.36 1.37 -20.72
N PHE A 183 14.84 0.34 -20.07
CA PHE A 183 13.68 -0.44 -20.51
C PHE A 183 12.38 0.20 -20.00
N ASP A 184 11.24 -0.29 -20.51
CA ASP A 184 9.92 0.18 -20.13
C ASP A 184 9.31 -0.82 -19.12
N PRO A 185 9.19 -0.47 -17.83
CA PRO A 185 8.76 -1.39 -16.77
C PRO A 185 7.27 -1.79 -16.84
N LEU A 186 6.55 -1.28 -17.83
CA LEU A 186 5.14 -1.61 -18.08
C LEU A 186 4.97 -2.49 -19.32
N SER A 187 6.07 -2.98 -19.89
CA SER A 187 6.09 -3.67 -21.17
C SER A 187 6.80 -5.01 -21.04
N ASP A 188 6.00 -6.07 -21.03
CA ASP A 188 6.43 -7.46 -20.82
C ASP A 188 7.34 -8.06 -21.91
N GLY A 189 7.92 -7.24 -22.79
CA GLY A 189 8.70 -7.64 -23.95
C GLY A 189 7.90 -8.46 -24.98
N GLY A 190 6.58 -8.50 -24.86
CA GLY A 190 5.70 -9.41 -25.60
C GLY A 190 5.60 -10.82 -25.01
N ALA A 191 5.98 -11.04 -23.74
CA ALA A 191 5.96 -12.34 -23.06
C ALA A 191 4.56 -12.97 -23.01
N THR A 192 3.49 -12.17 -23.03
CA THR A 192 2.11 -12.67 -23.11
C THR A 192 1.79 -13.30 -24.47
N TYR A 193 2.58 -13.00 -25.51
CA TYR A 193 2.46 -13.69 -26.78
C TYR A 193 3.47 -14.84 -26.88
N GLY A 194 3.01 -16.07 -26.59
CA GLY A 194 3.77 -17.26 -27.00
C GLY A 194 4.13 -17.22 -28.50
N LEU A 195 5.16 -17.96 -28.94
CA LEU A 195 5.73 -17.96 -30.30
C LEU A 195 4.79 -17.36 -31.39
N VAL A 196 4.92 -16.05 -31.63
CA VAL A 196 4.04 -15.28 -32.54
C VAL A 196 4.37 -15.48 -34.02
N ALA A 197 5.58 -15.95 -34.30
CA ALA A 197 6.10 -16.08 -35.64
C ALA A 197 7.24 -17.10 -35.67
N HIS A 198 7.38 -17.76 -36.81
CA HIS A 198 8.56 -18.53 -37.19
C HIS A 198 9.07 -18.03 -38.53
N TRP A 199 10.34 -17.63 -38.55
CA TRP A 199 11.05 -17.26 -39.77
C TRP A 199 12.01 -18.39 -40.13
N THR A 200 11.83 -18.98 -41.31
CA THR A 200 12.54 -20.18 -41.74
C THR A 200 13.91 -19.88 -42.34
N PHE A 201 14.14 -18.63 -42.77
CA PHE A 201 15.40 -18.14 -43.36
C PHE A 201 15.87 -18.99 -44.56
N ASP A 202 14.94 -19.52 -45.35
CA ASP A 202 15.17 -20.42 -46.47
C ASP A 202 14.86 -19.79 -47.84
N GLU A 203 14.60 -18.49 -47.90
CA GLU A 203 14.23 -17.75 -49.11
C GLU A 203 15.36 -17.69 -50.15
N GLY A 204 16.62 -17.80 -49.69
CA GLY A 204 17.81 -17.88 -50.53
C GLY A 204 18.20 -16.58 -51.26
N SER A 205 17.39 -15.53 -51.17
CA SER A 205 17.67 -14.18 -51.67
C SER A 205 16.67 -13.16 -51.11
N GLY A 206 16.99 -11.87 -51.22
CA GLY A 206 16.08 -10.78 -50.85
C GLY A 206 16.34 -10.20 -49.46
N ALA A 207 15.46 -9.27 -49.05
CA ALA A 207 15.59 -8.47 -47.83
C ALA A 207 14.54 -8.80 -46.77
N VAL A 208 13.81 -9.91 -46.94
CA VAL A 208 12.70 -10.30 -46.07
C VAL A 208 12.73 -11.81 -45.82
N ALA A 209 12.67 -12.20 -44.55
CA ALA A 209 12.35 -13.55 -44.13
C ALA A 209 10.83 -13.68 -43.94
N ALA A 210 10.24 -14.71 -44.52
CA ALA A 210 8.82 -14.99 -44.46
C ALA A 210 8.44 -15.50 -43.08
N ASN A 211 7.43 -14.87 -42.48
CA ASN A 211 6.76 -15.44 -41.32
C ASN A 211 5.85 -16.58 -41.82
N THR A 212 6.14 -17.80 -41.40
CA THR A 212 5.39 -18.98 -41.86
C THR A 212 4.10 -19.21 -41.03
N VAL A 213 3.81 -18.40 -39.99
CA VAL A 213 2.55 -18.43 -39.22
C VAL A 213 1.55 -17.42 -39.78
N SER A 214 2.02 -16.26 -40.27
CA SER A 214 1.16 -15.20 -40.80
C SER A 214 1.87 -14.36 -41.86
N THR A 215 1.11 -13.68 -42.73
CA THR A 215 1.68 -12.69 -43.67
C THR A 215 1.93 -11.32 -43.01
N ASN A 216 1.53 -11.15 -41.75
CA ASN A 216 1.79 -9.96 -40.97
C ASN A 216 3.15 -10.10 -40.27
N TRP A 217 3.85 -8.99 -40.09
CA TRP A 217 5.17 -8.92 -39.47
C TRP A 217 6.24 -9.77 -40.18
N PRO A 218 6.59 -9.43 -41.43
CA PRO A 218 7.76 -10.03 -42.09
C PRO A 218 9.04 -9.70 -41.32
N GLY A 219 9.99 -10.64 -41.29
CA GLY A 219 11.31 -10.40 -40.72
C GLY A 219 12.14 -9.57 -41.70
N LEU A 220 12.38 -8.30 -41.41
CA LEU A 220 13.17 -7.43 -42.27
C LEU A 220 14.66 -7.69 -42.05
N LEU A 221 15.35 -8.09 -43.11
CA LEU A 221 16.78 -8.36 -43.07
C LEU A 221 17.54 -7.04 -43.22
N ARG A 222 18.20 -6.60 -42.14
CA ARG A 222 18.94 -5.33 -42.10
C ARG A 222 20.43 -5.58 -42.28
N ASN A 223 21.06 -4.77 -43.12
CA ASN A 223 22.47 -4.88 -43.52
C ASN A 223 22.87 -6.24 -44.13
N MET A 224 21.88 -7.04 -44.54
CA MET A 224 22.08 -8.30 -45.26
C MET A 224 22.21 -8.05 -46.76
N GLY A 225 23.33 -8.45 -47.36
CA GLY A 225 23.57 -8.42 -48.80
C GLY A 225 23.38 -9.79 -49.46
N GLU A 226 23.48 -9.85 -50.80
CA GLU A 226 23.38 -11.12 -51.55
C GLU A 226 24.42 -12.17 -51.13
N GLY A 227 25.57 -11.73 -50.60
CA GLY A 227 26.64 -12.61 -50.12
C GLY A 227 26.39 -13.28 -48.77
N ASN A 228 25.38 -12.82 -48.01
CA ASN A 228 25.02 -13.41 -46.71
C ASN A 228 24.13 -14.65 -46.86
N TRP A 229 23.62 -14.92 -48.06
CA TRP A 229 22.87 -16.14 -48.36
C TRP A 229 23.83 -17.28 -48.65
N VAL A 230 23.83 -18.26 -47.75
CA VAL A 230 24.69 -19.46 -47.83
C VAL A 230 23.85 -20.70 -48.10
N ALA A 231 24.51 -21.78 -48.52
CA ALA A 231 23.84 -23.07 -48.65
C ALA A 231 23.47 -23.62 -47.26
N GLY A 232 22.17 -23.75 -47.01
CA GLY A 232 21.62 -24.36 -45.81
C GLY A 232 21.53 -25.88 -45.92
N ARG A 233 21.20 -26.54 -44.79
CA ARG A 233 21.03 -28.00 -44.75
C ARG A 233 19.81 -28.50 -45.54
N ASN A 234 18.80 -27.63 -45.73
CA ASN A 234 17.59 -27.85 -46.54
C ASN A 234 17.28 -26.57 -47.33
N GLY A 235 18.10 -26.23 -48.33
CA GLY A 235 17.90 -25.03 -49.17
C GLY A 235 18.90 -23.92 -48.87
N GLY A 236 18.41 -22.68 -48.67
CA GLY A 236 19.21 -21.53 -48.27
C GLY A 236 19.34 -21.40 -46.74
N ALA A 237 20.30 -20.60 -46.30
CA ALA A 237 20.46 -20.13 -44.92
C ALA A 237 21.10 -18.74 -44.91
N LEU A 238 21.07 -18.06 -43.77
CA LEU A 238 21.76 -16.78 -43.57
C LEU A 238 23.04 -16.97 -42.74
N GLU A 239 24.10 -16.30 -43.16
CA GLU A 239 25.35 -16.16 -42.41
C GLU A 239 25.46 -14.73 -41.85
N PHE A 240 25.51 -14.64 -40.52
CA PHE A 240 25.74 -13.40 -39.78
C PHE A 240 27.23 -13.32 -39.44
N ASP A 241 27.86 -12.17 -39.70
CA ASP A 241 29.26 -11.95 -39.37
C ASP A 241 29.47 -11.53 -37.90
N GLY A 242 28.37 -11.19 -37.22
CA GLY A 242 28.33 -10.80 -35.82
C GLY A 242 28.62 -9.31 -35.57
N LEU A 243 28.68 -8.47 -36.61
CA LEU A 243 29.02 -7.05 -36.51
C LEU A 243 27.81 -6.15 -36.76
N SER A 244 27.02 -6.40 -37.80
CA SER A 244 26.04 -5.39 -38.26
C SER A 244 24.71 -5.92 -38.76
N GLU A 245 24.58 -7.23 -38.97
CA GLU A 245 23.36 -7.82 -39.50
C GLU A 245 22.41 -8.23 -38.38
N TYR A 246 21.13 -7.92 -38.57
CA TYR A 246 20.08 -8.30 -37.63
C TYR A 246 18.73 -8.44 -38.37
N VAL A 247 17.81 -9.16 -37.73
CA VAL A 247 16.44 -9.30 -38.21
C VAL A 247 15.57 -8.35 -37.40
N GLY A 248 14.94 -7.40 -38.07
CA GLY A 248 13.98 -6.48 -37.45
C GLY A 248 12.55 -6.96 -37.69
N VAL A 249 11.67 -6.72 -36.72
CA VAL A 249 10.23 -6.93 -36.86
C VAL A 249 9.56 -5.61 -36.57
N ASP A 250 8.99 -4.97 -37.60
CA ASP A 250 8.25 -3.73 -37.41
C ASP A 250 6.87 -4.09 -36.83
N GLN A 251 6.66 -3.79 -35.56
CA GLN A 251 5.35 -3.82 -34.92
C GLN A 251 4.74 -2.43 -35.07
N THR A 252 3.80 -2.27 -36.02
CA THR A 252 2.93 -1.08 -36.09
C THR A 252 1.68 -1.29 -35.27
#